data_AF-A0A227JCA3-F1
#
_entry.id   AF-A0A227JCA3-F1
#
_cell.length_a   1.000
_cell.length_b   1.000
_cell.length_c   1.000
_cell.angle_alpha   90.00
_cell.angle_beta   90.00
_cell.angle_gamma   90.00
#
_symmetry.space_group_name_H-M   'P 1'
#
loop_
_entity.id
_entity.type
_entity.pdbx_description
1 polymer ?
#
loop_
_entity_poly.entity_id
_entity_poly.type
_entity_poly.pdbx_seq_one_letter_code
_entity_poly.pdbx_strand_id
1 'polypeptide(L)'
;VVYDKKIHAVNNALGLHSVISRNHGGKLKSKNEIRIANVFKDAPEALLRMLVVHELAHTREKNHDKAFYQLCCYMEPEYHQLELDARLFMIYLDLKANSNEEQ
;
A
#
# COMPACT_ATOMS: atom_id res chain seq x y z
N VAL A 1 8.55 2.68 8.59
CA VAL A 1 7.70 2.96 7.43
C VAL A 1 8.45 3.92 6.52
N VAL A 2 8.59 3.63 5.23
CA VAL A 2 9.33 4.45 4.26
C VAL A 2 8.37 4.88 3.15
N TYR A 3 8.39 6.16 2.80
CA TYR A 3 7.64 6.70 1.67
C TYR A 3 8.51 6.70 0.40
N ASP A 4 8.01 6.08 -0.67
CA ASP A 4 8.74 5.97 -1.94
C ASP A 4 8.14 6.90 -3.01
N LYS A 5 9.02 7.64 -3.69
CA LYS A 5 8.69 8.65 -4.70
C LYS A 5 8.51 8.08 -6.11
N LYS A 6 8.86 6.82 -6.36
CA LYS A 6 8.89 6.19 -7.70
C LYS A 6 7.76 5.17 -7.93
N ILE A 7 6.80 5.06 -7.01
CA ILE A 7 5.71 4.09 -7.10
C ILE A 7 4.69 4.55 -8.15
N HIS A 8 4.68 3.93 -9.32
CA HIS A 8 3.61 4.10 -10.32
C HIS A 8 2.40 3.26 -9.91
N ALA A 9 1.27 3.96 -9.80
CA ALA A 9 0.05 3.56 -9.12
C ALA A 9 -0.89 2.63 -9.92
N VAL A 10 -0.39 1.70 -10.74
CA VAL A 10 -1.25 0.89 -11.63
C VAL A 10 -1.13 -0.60 -11.30
N ASN A 11 -2.29 -1.20 -11.01
CA ASN A 11 -2.60 -2.61 -10.67
C ASN A 11 -2.15 -3.15 -9.28
N ASN A 12 -1.02 -2.73 -8.72
CA ASN A 12 -0.59 -3.04 -7.33
C ASN A 12 -0.69 -1.82 -6.39
N ALA A 13 -1.69 -0.97 -6.62
CA ALA A 13 -1.56 0.46 -6.34
C ALA A 13 -1.75 0.89 -4.87
N LEU A 14 -2.34 0.04 -4.03
CA LEU A 14 -2.54 0.35 -2.61
C LEU A 14 -1.21 0.23 -1.83
N GLY A 15 -0.33 -0.68 -2.24
CA GLY A 15 1.06 -0.64 -1.82
C GLY A 15 1.96 -1.56 -2.64
N LEU A 16 3.23 -1.17 -2.74
CA LEU A 16 4.24 -1.97 -3.41
C LEU A 16 4.94 -2.86 -2.40
N HIS A 17 4.59 -4.15 -2.44
CA HIS A 17 5.40 -5.20 -1.86
C HIS A 17 6.79 -5.21 -2.48
N SER A 18 7.80 -4.77 -1.71
CA SER A 18 9.19 -5.07 -2.02
C SER A 18 9.85 -5.75 -0.83
N VAL A 19 9.97 -7.09 -0.91
CA VAL A 19 10.86 -7.85 -0.04
C VAL A 19 12.29 -7.56 -0.51
N ILE A 20 12.97 -6.66 0.17
CA ILE A 20 14.37 -6.37 -0.14
C ILE A 20 15.23 -7.45 0.53
N SER A 21 15.75 -8.36 -0.28
CA SER A 21 16.79 -9.30 0.12
C SER A 21 18.16 -8.61 0.06
N ARG A 22 18.81 -8.41 1.21
CA ARG A 22 20.21 -7.94 1.27
C ARG A 22 21.13 -9.09 1.71
N ASN A 23 22.25 -9.25 1.00
CA ASN A 23 23.32 -10.17 1.38
C ASN A 23 24.19 -9.49 2.45
N HIS A 24 24.26 -10.08 3.65
CA HIS A 24 25.14 -9.60 4.72
C HIS A 24 25.98 -10.78 5.23
N GLY A 25 27.29 -10.73 4.97
CA GLY A 25 28.22 -11.78 5.39
C GLY A 25 27.99 -13.14 4.72
N GLY A 26 27.53 -13.15 3.46
CA GLY A 26 27.31 -14.39 2.70
C GLY A 26 25.97 -15.09 2.98
N LYS A 27 25.11 -14.51 3.84
CA LYS A 27 23.75 -15.00 4.10
C LYS A 27 22.72 -13.96 3.64
N LEU A 28 21.73 -14.38 2.86
CA LEU A 28 20.53 -13.58 2.59
C LEU A 28 19.77 -13.39 3.90
N LYS A 29 19.67 -12.15 4.39
CA LYS A 29 18.68 -11.80 5.42
C LYS A 29 17.51 -11.10 4.74
N SER A 30 16.32 -11.70 4.84
CA SER A 30 15.07 -11.01 4.53
C SER A 30 14.79 -9.99 5.64
N LYS A 31 14.49 -8.76 5.25
CA LYS A 31 13.96 -7.74 6.16
C LYS A 31 12.59 -7.33 5.60
N ASN A 32 11.54 -7.57 6.37
CA ASN A 32 10.19 -7.21 5.97
C ASN A 32 10.00 -5.70 6.19
N GLU A 33 10.11 -4.91 5.12
CA GLU A 33 9.86 -3.47 5.16
C GLU A 33 8.52 -3.16 4.48
N ILE A 34 7.62 -2.47 5.19
CA ILE A 34 6.38 -1.94 4.63
C ILE A 34 6.68 -0.58 3.98
N ARG A 35 6.35 -0.46 2.69
CA ARG A 35 6.57 0.75 1.88
C ARG A 35 5.23 1.29 1.42
N ILE A 36 4.97 2.56 1.71
CA ILE A 36 3.74 3.25 1.32
C ILE A 36 4.12 4.27 0.25
N ALA A 37 3.30 4.41 -0.80
CA ALA A 37 3.54 5.43 -1.82
C ALA A 37 3.51 6.83 -1.19
N ASN A 38 4.44 7.70 -1.58
CA ASN A 38 4.56 9.04 -1.00
C ASN A 38 3.29 9.90 -1.19
N VAL A 39 2.46 9.56 -2.17
CA VAL A 39 1.15 10.18 -2.42
C VAL A 39 0.18 10.05 -1.24
N PHE A 40 0.35 9.03 -0.40
CA PHE A 40 -0.48 8.82 0.80
C PHE A 40 0.09 9.47 2.05
N LYS A 41 1.20 10.22 1.97
CA LYS A 41 1.85 10.81 3.15
C LYS A 41 0.89 11.68 3.97
N ASP A 42 0.02 12.41 3.29
CA ASP A 42 -0.96 13.32 3.89
C ASP A 42 -2.39 12.74 3.83
N ALA A 43 -2.52 11.43 3.61
CA ALA A 43 -3.81 10.75 3.62
C ALA A 43 -4.39 10.68 5.04
N PRO A 44 -5.73 10.63 5.19
CA PRO A 44 -6.37 10.37 6.47
C PRO A 44 -5.82 9.12 7.17
N GLU A 45 -5.74 9.16 8.50
CA GLU A 45 -5.18 8.08 9.33
C GLU A 45 -5.82 6.71 9.02
N ALA A 46 -7.14 6.68 8.80
CA ALA A 46 -7.85 5.44 8.49
C ALA A 46 -7.35 4.79 7.18
N LEU A 47 -7.03 5.59 6.17
CA LEU A 47 -6.44 5.08 4.92
C LEU A 47 -5.03 4.55 5.17
N LEU A 48 -4.20 5.28 5.91
CA LEU A 48 -2.85 4.84 6.28
C LEU A 48 -2.87 3.50 7.04
N ARG A 49 -3.81 3.33 7.97
CA ARG A 49 -3.99 2.07 8.71
C ARG A 49 -4.42 0.94 7.79
N MET A 50 -5.39 1.17 6.91
CA MET A 50 -5.82 0.18 5.92
C MET A 50 -4.65 -0.26 5.03
N LEU A 51 -3.82 0.69 4.55
CA LEU A 51 -2.64 0.39 3.75
C LEU A 51 -1.64 -0.49 4.51
N VAL A 52 -1.40 -0.21 5.79
CA VAL A 52 -0.54 -1.06 6.62
C VAL A 52 -1.13 -2.47 6.78
N VAL A 53 -2.44 -2.59 6.97
CA VAL A 53 -3.15 -3.89 7.07
C VAL A 53 -3.04 -4.68 5.76
N HIS A 54 -3.24 -4.02 4.62
CA HIS A 54 -3.05 -4.60 3.29
C HIS A 54 -1.65 -5.22 3.16
N GLU A 55 -0.63 -4.42 3.44
CA GLU A 55 0.76 -4.85 3.30
C GLU A 55 1.16 -5.94 4.30
N LEU A 56 0.57 -5.93 5.50
CA LEU A 56 0.74 -6.99 6.48
C LEU A 56 0.10 -8.30 6.02
N ALA A 57 -1.08 -8.26 5.42
CA ALA A 57 -1.76 -9.47 4.94
C ALA A 57 -0.93 -10.20 3.88
N HIS A 58 -0.27 -9.45 3.00
CA HIS A 58 0.67 -9.98 1.98
C HIS A 58 1.92 -10.68 2.53
N THR A 59 2.22 -10.53 3.83
CA THR A 59 3.26 -11.34 4.47
C THR A 59 2.86 -12.82 4.54
N ARG A 60 1.56 -13.12 4.56
CA ARG A 60 0.99 -14.48 4.62
C ARG A 60 0.29 -14.87 3.32
N GLU A 61 -0.55 -14.00 2.77
CA GLU A 61 -1.40 -14.28 1.61
C GLU A 61 -0.94 -13.47 0.39
N LYS A 62 -0.36 -14.10 -0.63
CA LYS A 62 0.29 -13.36 -1.74
C LYS A 62 -0.67 -12.79 -2.79
N ASN A 63 -1.85 -13.40 -2.92
CA ASN A 63 -2.83 -13.02 -3.91
C ASN A 63 -4.02 -12.37 -3.21
N HIS A 64 -4.68 -11.40 -3.85
CA HIS A 64 -5.92 -10.82 -3.36
C HIS A 64 -7.12 -11.76 -3.57
N ASP A 65 -7.10 -12.90 -2.88
CA ASP A 65 -8.17 -13.90 -2.88
C ASP A 65 -8.98 -13.87 -1.57
N LYS A 66 -9.90 -14.83 -1.41
CA LYS A 66 -10.77 -14.90 -0.24
C LYS A 66 -10.00 -14.96 1.08
N ALA A 67 -8.87 -15.67 1.13
CA ALA A 67 -8.07 -15.79 2.35
C ALA A 67 -7.40 -14.45 2.69
N PHE A 68 -6.88 -13.76 1.68
CA PHE A 68 -6.32 -12.40 1.84
C PHE A 68 -7.36 -11.43 2.41
N TYR A 69 -8.54 -11.33 1.79
CA TYR A 69 -9.56 -10.38 2.26
C TYR A 69 -10.09 -10.74 3.64
N GLN A 70 -10.19 -12.02 3.98
CA GLN A 70 -10.55 -12.45 5.33
C GLN A 70 -9.49 -12.02 6.36
N LEU A 71 -8.21 -12.16 6.05
CA LEU A 71 -7.12 -11.74 6.93
C LEU A 71 -7.10 -10.21 7.09
N CYS A 72 -7.35 -9.45 6.03
CA CYS A 72 -7.50 -8.01 6.09
C CYS A 72 -8.68 -7.60 7.00
N CYS A 73 -9.87 -8.18 6.80
CA CYS A 73 -11.06 -7.86 7.61
C CYS A 73 -10.92 -8.26 9.08
N TYR A 74 -10.11 -9.28 9.37
CA TYR A 74 -9.78 -9.65 10.73
C TYR A 74 -8.96 -8.55 11.45
N MET A 75 -8.05 -7.88 10.73
CA MET A 75 -7.22 -6.80 11.29
C MET A 75 -7.89 -5.42 11.25
N GLU A 76 -8.74 -5.17 10.25
CA GLU A 76 -9.48 -3.91 10.06
C GLU A 76 -10.91 -4.25 9.57
N PRO A 77 -11.92 -4.19 10.46
CA PRO A 77 -13.30 -4.55 10.10
C PRO A 77 -13.88 -3.74 8.92
N GLU A 78 -13.48 -2.47 8.79
CA GLU A 78 -13.94 -1.57 7.72
C GLU A 78 -13.07 -1.66 6.45
N TYR A 79 -12.22 -2.69 6.33
CA TYR A 79 -11.18 -2.77 5.31
C TYR A 79 -11.70 -2.54 3.89
N HIS A 80 -12.82 -3.16 3.52
CA HIS A 80 -13.37 -3.00 2.16
C HIS A 80 -13.78 -1.56 1.85
N GLN A 81 -14.39 -0.87 2.83
CA GLN A 81 -14.78 0.52 2.64
C GLN A 81 -13.55 1.42 2.55
N LEU A 82 -12.58 1.22 3.43
CA LEU A 82 -11.34 1.97 3.42
C LEU A 82 -10.51 1.71 2.16
N GLU A 83 -10.53 0.49 1.62
CA GLU A 83 -9.92 0.14 0.34
C GLU A 83 -10.55 0.93 -0.82
N LEU A 84 -11.89 0.98 -0.88
CA LEU A 84 -12.61 1.79 -1.86
C LEU A 84 -12.24 3.28 -1.72
N ASP A 85 -12.27 3.81 -0.50
CA ASP A 85 -11.95 5.21 -0.21
C ASP A 85 -10.51 5.55 -0.61
N ALA A 86 -9.55 4.64 -0.40
CA ALA A 86 -8.18 4.83 -0.84
C ALA A 86 -8.07 4.89 -2.36
N ARG A 87 -8.80 4.04 -3.10
CA ARG A 87 -8.83 4.10 -4.57
C ARG A 87 -9.45 5.41 -5.06
N LEU A 88 -10.52 5.88 -4.42
CA LEU A 88 -11.12 7.18 -4.74
C LEU A 88 -10.17 8.34 -4.44
N PHE A 89 -9.46 8.28 -3.32
CA PHE A 89 -8.45 9.27 -2.94
C PHE A 89 -7.32 9.35 -3.97
N MET A 90 -6.87 8.22 -4.50
CA MET A 90 -5.87 8.19 -5.58
C MET A 90 -6.38 8.86 -6.85
N ILE A 91 -7.61 8.56 -7.27
CA ILE A 91 -8.25 9.21 -8.43
C ILE A 91 -8.35 10.72 -8.22
N TYR A 92 -8.77 11.15 -7.03
CA TYR A 92 -8.84 12.57 -6.69
C TYR A 92 -7.48 13.26 -6.80
N LEU A 93 -6.42 12.64 -6.29
CA LEU A 93 -5.06 13.21 -6.36
C LEU A 93 -4.51 13.25 -7.79
N ASP A 94 -4.79 12.24 -8.60
CA ASP A 94 -4.43 12.20 -10.02
C ASP A 94 -5.12 13.33 -10.80
N LEU A 95 -6.45 13.46 -10.64
CA LEU A 95 -7.22 14.55 -11.25
C LEU A 95 -6.73 15.93 -10.80
N LYS A 96 -6.42 16.08 -9.50
CA LYS A 96 -5.88 17.34 -8.95
C LYS A 96 -4.50 17.66 -9.52
N ALA A 97 -3.63 16.66 -9.68
CA ALA A 97 -2.30 16.85 -10.27
C ALA A 97 -2.41 17.30 -11.74
N ASN A 98 -3.20 16.60 -12.54
CA ASN A 98 -3.41 16.91 -13.97
C ASN A 98 -4.05 18.29 -14.17
N SER A 99 -4.96 18.70 -13.28
CA SER A 99 -5.58 20.04 -13.33
C SER A 99 -4.59 21.19 -13.07
N ASN A 100 -3.48 20.93 -12.38
CA ASN A 100 -2.45 21.95 -12.11
C ASN A 100 -1.39 22.05 -13.21
N GLU A 101 -1.28 21.07 -14.11
CA GLU A 101 -0.35 21.09 -15.24
C GLU A 101 -0.90 21.88 -16.45
N GLU A 102 -2.21 22.13 -16.48
CA GLU A 102 -2.90 22.92 -17.51
C GLU A 102 -2.97 24.44 -17.17
N GLN A 103 -2.39 24.87 -16.04
CA GLN A 103 -2.29 26.29 -15.62
C GLN A 103 -0.85 26.80 -15.68
#